data_AF-A0A0N1LRM7-F1
#
_entry.id   AF-A0A0N1LRM7-F1
#
_cell.length_a   1.000
_cell.length_b   1.000
_cell.length_c   1.000
_cell.angle_alpha   90.00
_cell.angle_beta   90.00
_cell.angle_gamma   90.00
#
_symmetry.space_group_name_H-M   'P 1'
#
loop_
_entity.id
_entity.type
_entity.pdbx_description
1 polymer ?
#
loop_
_entity_poly.entity_id
_entity_poly.type
_entity_poly.pdbx_seq_one_letter_code
_entity_poly.pdbx_strand_id
1 'polypeptide(L)'
;MSDSVERLYQAVLAARDLDPATSRTAKLFRGGSGKMAKKLAEEAIEVVIDAINGNRDAVIRESADLMYNLTVLWASAGVCPDDVWREMDRRETLLGIAEKLPKPGMKVAKPGALRPMRRPMAAIEPRAVRKRH
;
A
#
# COMPACT_ATOMS: atom_id res chain seq x y z
N MET A 1 -2.09 4.35 -6.35
CA MET A 1 -1.48 3.36 -5.44
C MET A 1 -1.82 3.59 -3.97
N SER A 2 -2.23 4.81 -3.59
CA SER A 2 -2.53 5.21 -2.20
C SER A 2 -3.70 4.47 -1.52
N ASP A 3 -4.50 3.68 -2.25
CA ASP A 3 -5.64 2.94 -1.69
C ASP A 3 -5.24 1.62 -0.99
N SER A 4 -4.27 0.87 -1.53
CA SER A 4 -3.94 -0.46 -0.95
C SER A 4 -3.27 -0.36 0.41
N VAL A 5 -2.33 0.59 0.58
CA VAL A 5 -1.64 0.80 1.87
C VAL A 5 -2.59 1.43 2.88
N GLU A 6 -3.47 2.33 2.46
CA GLU A 6 -4.47 2.91 3.36
C GLU A 6 -5.46 1.83 3.86
N ARG A 7 -6.00 1.00 2.97
CA ARG A 7 -6.84 -0.15 3.38
C ARG A 7 -6.10 -1.10 4.33
N LEU A 8 -4.83 -1.37 4.05
CA LEU A 8 -3.99 -2.18 4.92
C LEU A 8 -3.81 -1.53 6.30
N TYR A 9 -3.56 -0.23 6.35
CA TYR A 9 -3.44 0.53 7.59
C TYR A 9 -4.72 0.47 8.43
N GLN A 10 -5.88 0.69 7.81
CA GLN A 10 -7.18 0.55 8.47
C GLN A 10 -7.43 -0.87 8.98
N ALA A 11 -7.07 -1.90 8.20
CA ALA A 11 -7.17 -3.29 8.62
C ALA A 11 -6.22 -3.61 9.79
N VAL A 12 -5.01 -3.05 9.80
CA VAL A 12 -4.05 -3.17 10.90
C VAL A 12 -4.61 -2.54 12.18
N LEU A 13 -5.17 -1.34 12.10
CA LEU A 13 -5.80 -0.67 13.23
C LEU A 13 -6.97 -1.49 13.79
N ALA A 14 -7.84 -2.00 12.92
CA ALA A 14 -8.96 -2.85 13.33
C ALA A 14 -8.50 -4.18 13.97
N ALA A 15 -7.34 -4.71 13.54
CA ALA A 15 -6.83 -6.00 13.99
C ALA A 15 -5.91 -5.93 15.22
N ARG A 16 -5.53 -4.72 15.69
CA ARG A 16 -4.50 -4.55 16.73
C ARG A 16 -4.93 -5.08 18.11
N ASP A 17 -6.21 -4.99 18.41
CA ASP A 17 -6.81 -5.35 19.70
C ASP A 17 -7.54 -6.71 19.66
N LEU A 18 -7.41 -7.46 18.55
CA LEU A 18 -7.91 -8.82 18.44
C LEU A 18 -7.12 -9.79 19.34
N ASP A 19 -7.61 -11.03 19.46
CA ASP A 19 -6.90 -12.07 20.21
C ASP A 19 -5.51 -12.37 19.59
N PRO A 20 -4.40 -12.16 20.32
CA PRO A 20 -3.05 -12.47 19.86
C PRO A 20 -2.78 -13.95 19.58
N ALA A 21 -3.65 -14.86 20.03
CA ALA A 21 -3.57 -16.29 19.70
C ALA A 21 -3.95 -16.58 18.25
N THR A 22 -4.82 -15.75 17.65
CA THR A 22 -5.37 -15.95 16.30
C THR A 22 -4.99 -14.86 15.31
N SER A 23 -4.64 -13.66 15.79
CA SER A 23 -4.25 -12.51 14.94
C SER A 23 -2.73 -12.26 14.96
N ARG A 24 -2.09 -12.35 13.78
CA ARG A 24 -0.67 -11.95 13.58
C ARG A 24 -0.45 -10.50 14.03
N THR A 25 -1.35 -9.60 13.64
CA THR A 25 -1.27 -8.17 13.97
C THR A 25 -1.29 -7.98 15.48
N ALA A 26 -2.28 -8.54 16.18
CA ALA A 26 -2.36 -8.41 17.64
C ALA A 26 -1.15 -9.04 18.35
N LYS A 27 -0.60 -10.14 17.82
CA LYS A 27 0.63 -10.75 18.34
C LYS A 27 1.87 -9.86 18.18
N LEU A 28 1.90 -8.99 17.18
CA LEU A 28 2.94 -7.96 17.01
C LEU A 28 2.70 -6.81 18.00
N PHE A 29 1.48 -6.30 18.11
CA PHE A 29 1.11 -5.25 19.08
C PHE A 29 1.38 -5.64 20.53
N ARG A 30 0.99 -6.84 20.94
CA ARG A 30 1.31 -7.38 22.27
C ARG A 30 2.82 -7.48 22.53
N GLY A 31 3.63 -7.68 21.48
CA GLY A 31 5.08 -7.73 21.60
C GLY A 31 5.77 -6.35 21.62
N GLY A 32 5.03 -5.27 21.43
CA GLY A 32 5.53 -3.91 21.42
C GLY A 32 6.41 -3.57 20.21
N SER A 33 6.83 -2.30 20.16
CA SER A 33 7.55 -1.71 19.02
C SER A 33 8.87 -2.43 18.70
N GLY A 34 9.57 -2.97 19.70
CA GLY A 34 10.81 -3.73 19.48
C GLY A 34 10.59 -4.99 18.64
N LYS A 35 9.50 -5.73 18.86
CA LYS A 35 9.16 -6.92 18.07
C LYS A 35 8.75 -6.55 16.63
N MET A 36 8.00 -5.47 16.48
CA MET A 36 7.59 -4.97 15.15
C MET A 36 8.80 -4.53 14.34
N ALA A 37 9.69 -3.74 14.93
CA ALA A 37 10.92 -3.27 14.29
C ALA A 37 11.82 -4.45 13.89
N LYS A 38 11.93 -5.47 14.75
CA LYS A 38 12.67 -6.69 14.42
C LYS A 38 12.09 -7.39 13.19
N LYS A 39 10.76 -7.61 13.13
CA LYS A 39 10.13 -8.22 11.93
C LYS A 39 10.35 -7.38 10.68
N LEU A 40 10.17 -6.06 10.76
CA LEU A 40 10.45 -5.17 9.64
C LEU A 40 11.89 -5.33 9.12
N ALA A 41 12.87 -5.40 10.03
CA ALA A 41 14.28 -5.59 9.66
C ALA A 41 14.54 -6.97 9.04
N GLU A 42 13.90 -8.04 9.56
CA GLU A 42 13.98 -9.38 8.98
C GLU A 42 13.51 -9.39 7.52
N GLU A 43 12.31 -8.87 7.22
CA GLU A 43 11.80 -8.86 5.84
C GLU A 43 12.67 -7.99 4.91
N ALA A 44 13.25 -6.89 5.43
CA ALA A 44 14.14 -6.03 4.64
C ALA A 44 15.42 -6.78 4.22
N ILE A 45 15.97 -7.58 5.13
CA ILE A 45 17.14 -8.41 4.86
C ILE A 45 16.79 -9.50 3.84
N GLU A 46 15.63 -10.14 3.96
CA GLU A 46 15.17 -11.17 3.03
C GLU A 46 14.98 -10.62 1.61
N VAL A 47 14.34 -9.45 1.46
CA VAL A 47 14.24 -8.74 0.16
C VAL A 47 15.62 -8.53 -0.47
N VAL A 48 16.60 -8.09 0.31
CA VAL A 48 17.98 -7.85 -0.18
C VAL A 48 18.63 -9.15 -0.63
N ILE A 49 18.54 -10.21 0.18
CA ILE A 49 19.13 -11.51 -0.12
C ILE A 49 18.51 -12.10 -1.40
N ASP A 50 17.18 -12.10 -1.50
CA ASP A 50 16.49 -12.66 -2.66
C ASP A 50 16.72 -11.86 -3.94
N ALA A 51 16.88 -10.53 -3.83
CA ALA A 51 17.24 -9.69 -4.97
C ALA A 51 18.64 -10.02 -5.49
N ILE A 52 19.63 -10.20 -4.60
CA ILE A 52 21.00 -10.58 -4.98
C ILE A 52 21.03 -11.97 -5.62
N ASN A 53 20.21 -12.89 -5.12
CA ASN A 53 20.11 -14.25 -5.65
C ASN A 53 19.26 -14.36 -6.93
N GLY A 54 18.69 -13.25 -7.43
CA GLY A 54 17.86 -13.24 -8.64
C GLY A 54 16.50 -13.92 -8.46
N ASN A 55 16.05 -14.13 -7.23
CA ASN A 55 14.77 -14.79 -6.93
C ASN A 55 13.61 -13.79 -6.96
N ARG A 56 13.17 -13.44 -8.18
CA ARG A 56 12.14 -12.41 -8.42
C ARG A 56 10.85 -12.64 -7.63
N ASP A 57 10.37 -13.88 -7.56
CA ASP A 57 9.09 -14.17 -6.91
C ASP A 57 9.20 -14.05 -5.40
N ALA A 58 10.35 -14.41 -4.81
CA ALA A 58 10.59 -14.15 -3.40
C ALA A 58 10.71 -12.65 -3.13
N VAL A 59 11.44 -11.88 -3.95
CA VAL A 59 11.48 -10.41 -3.82
C VAL A 59 10.07 -9.80 -3.76
N ILE A 60 9.14 -10.27 -4.59
CA ILE A 60 7.75 -9.77 -4.57
C ILE A 60 7.06 -10.12 -3.25
N ARG A 61 7.18 -11.37 -2.78
CA ARG A 61 6.55 -11.81 -1.52
C ARG A 61 7.12 -11.07 -0.32
N GLU A 62 8.45 -11.03 -0.20
CA GLU A 62 9.11 -10.40 0.95
C GLU A 62 8.94 -8.86 0.91
N SER A 63 8.81 -8.25 -0.27
CA SER A 63 8.44 -6.83 -0.38
C SER A 63 7.02 -6.56 0.13
N ALA A 64 6.08 -7.47 -0.10
CA ALA A 64 4.73 -7.33 0.44
C ALA A 64 4.71 -7.49 1.96
N ASP A 65 5.48 -8.42 2.52
CA ASP A 65 5.64 -8.59 3.96
C ASP A 65 6.38 -7.40 4.60
N LEU A 66 7.37 -6.82 3.91
CA LEU A 66 8.04 -5.59 4.32
C LEU A 66 7.03 -4.44 4.44
N MET A 67 6.19 -4.23 3.40
CA MET A 67 5.15 -3.20 3.42
C MET A 67 4.12 -3.43 4.52
N TYR A 68 3.76 -4.70 4.79
CA TYR A 68 2.90 -5.05 5.92
C TYR A 68 3.52 -4.65 7.26
N ASN A 69 4.74 -5.09 7.55
CA ASN A 69 5.40 -4.81 8.82
C ASN A 69 5.69 -3.31 9.00
N LEU A 70 5.97 -2.59 7.91
CA LEU A 70 6.13 -1.13 7.92
C LEU A 70 4.82 -0.44 8.32
N THR A 71 3.70 -0.89 7.75
CA THR A 71 2.37 -0.35 8.06
C THR A 71 1.98 -0.64 9.52
N VAL A 72 2.30 -1.82 10.05
CA VAL A 72 2.12 -2.16 11.48
C VAL A 72 2.94 -1.24 12.37
N LEU A 73 4.20 -0.97 12.01
CA LEU A 73 5.06 -0.07 12.77
C LEU A 73 4.56 1.37 12.72
N TRP A 74 4.09 1.86 11.57
CA TRP A 74 3.44 3.17 11.44
C TRP A 74 2.23 3.30 12.35
N ALA A 75 1.33 2.30 12.35
CA ALA A 75 0.16 2.29 13.21
C ALA A 75 0.52 2.34 14.71
N SER A 76 1.58 1.63 15.11
CA SER A 76 2.11 1.68 16.49
C SER A 76 2.73 3.05 16.83
N ALA A 77 3.36 3.70 15.86
CA ALA A 77 3.99 5.01 16.02
C ALA A 77 3.03 6.20 15.85
N GLY A 78 1.74 5.96 15.52
CA GLY A 78 0.77 7.02 15.23
C GLY A 78 1.06 7.77 13.92
N VAL A 79 1.78 7.16 12.99
CA VAL A 79 2.07 7.72 11.67
C VAL A 79 1.02 7.24 10.68
N CYS A 80 0.36 8.14 9.97
CA CYS A 80 -0.59 7.80 8.92
C CYS A 80 0.15 7.62 7.58
N PRO A 81 -0.32 6.72 6.68
CA PRO A 81 0.26 6.60 5.34
C PRO A 81 0.32 7.93 4.59
N ASP A 82 -0.69 8.79 4.74
CA ASP A 82 -0.73 10.13 4.15
C ASP A 82 0.41 11.05 4.61
N ASP A 83 0.93 10.87 5.83
CA ASP A 83 2.09 11.64 6.30
C ASP A 83 3.34 11.28 5.50
N VAL A 84 3.50 9.99 5.18
CA VAL A 84 4.62 9.45 4.40
C VAL A 84 4.50 9.86 2.95
N TRP A 85 3.29 9.81 2.38
CA TRP A 85 3.05 10.28 1.01
C TRP A 85 3.33 11.77 0.86
N ARG A 86 2.91 12.60 1.83
CA ARG A 86 3.25 14.03 1.84
C ARG A 86 4.76 14.28 1.88
N GLU A 87 5.51 13.50 2.65
CA GLU A 87 6.97 13.60 2.65
C GLU A 87 7.58 13.14 1.32
N MET A 88 7.02 12.11 0.67
CA MET A 88 7.46 11.70 -0.67
C MET A 88 7.21 12.79 -1.71
N ASP A 89 6.04 13.43 -1.71
CA ASP A 89 5.71 14.55 -2.60
C ASP A 89 6.65 15.75 -2.37
N ARG A 90 6.99 16.01 -1.09
CA ARG A 90 7.96 17.05 -0.73
C ARG A 90 9.35 16.74 -1.29
N ARG A 91 9.81 15.49 -1.17
CA ARG A 91 11.09 15.02 -1.72
C ARG A 91 11.11 15.06 -3.23
N GLU A 92 10.03 14.66 -3.89
CA GLU A 92 9.90 14.77 -5.34
C GLU A 92 10.02 16.21 -5.82
N THR A 93 9.39 17.15 -5.12
CA THR A 93 9.46 18.57 -5.45
C THR A 93 10.89 19.12 -5.31
N LEU A 94 11.62 18.69 -4.27
CA LEU A 94 12.95 19.20 -3.96
C LEU A 94 14.08 18.50 -4.73
N LEU A 95 13.95 17.20 -4.97
CA LEU A 95 15.01 16.34 -5.49
C LEU A 95 14.68 15.80 -6.89
N GLY A 96 13.44 15.96 -7.37
CA GLY A 96 12.94 15.30 -8.56
C GLY A 96 12.48 13.86 -8.30
N ILE A 97 11.73 13.30 -9.26
CA ILE A 97 11.39 11.86 -9.23
C ILE A 97 12.65 11.09 -9.61
N ALA A 98 13.30 10.47 -8.62
CA ALA A 98 14.58 9.79 -8.83
C ALA A 98 15.61 10.68 -9.54
N GLU A 99 15.89 11.85 -8.96
CA GLU A 99 16.84 12.86 -9.47
C GLU A 99 16.42 13.55 -10.78
N LYS A 100 15.27 13.17 -11.34
CA LYS A 100 14.68 13.84 -12.49
C LYS A 100 13.84 15.03 -12.05
N LEU A 101 14.46 16.21 -12.06
CA LEU A 101 13.78 17.46 -11.72
C LEU A 101 12.55 17.71 -12.63
N PRO A 102 11.46 18.26 -12.09
CA PRO A 102 10.31 18.66 -12.89
C PRO A 102 10.71 19.75 -13.89
N LYS A 103 10.20 19.65 -15.13
CA LYS A 103 10.48 20.64 -16.18
C LYS A 103 9.92 22.02 -15.78
N PRO A 104 10.62 23.13 -16.07
CA PRO A 104 10.10 24.47 -15.83
C PRO A 104 8.75 24.64 -16.54
N GLY A 105 7.69 24.96 -15.77
CA GLY A 105 6.33 25.20 -16.28
C GLY A 105 5.32 24.06 -16.07
N MET A 106 5.70 22.95 -15.42
CA MET A 106 4.74 21.88 -15.08
C MET A 106 3.90 22.30 -13.87
N LYS A 107 2.62 22.65 -14.08
CA LYS A 107 1.68 22.94 -12.99
C LYS A 107 1.40 21.64 -12.22
N VAL A 108 1.83 21.56 -10.96
CA VAL A 108 1.43 20.48 -10.05
C VAL A 108 -0.08 20.57 -9.85
N ALA A 109 -0.81 19.51 -10.25
CA ALA A 109 -2.26 19.48 -10.12
C ALA A 109 -2.64 19.43 -8.63
N LYS A 110 -3.54 20.33 -8.21
CA LYS A 110 -4.06 20.32 -6.84
C LYS A 110 -4.86 19.03 -6.58
N PRO A 111 -4.68 18.35 -5.44
CA PRO A 111 -5.53 17.23 -5.08
C PRO A 111 -6.90 17.76 -4.69
N GLY A 112 -7.95 17.46 -5.47
CA GLY A 112 -9.32 17.88 -5.12
C GLY A 112 -10.40 17.88 -6.21
N ALA A 113 -10.11 17.59 -7.48
CA ALA A 113 -11.14 17.59 -8.52
C ALA A 113 -11.42 16.19 -9.10
N LEU A 114 -11.94 15.29 -8.26
CA LEU A 114 -12.66 14.11 -8.77
C LEU A 114 -13.99 14.59 -9.37
N ARG A 115 -14.00 14.81 -10.69
CA ARG A 115 -15.22 15.04 -11.44
C ARG A 115 -15.94 13.68 -11.60
N PRO A 116 -17.22 13.53 -11.23
CA PRO A 116 -17.90 12.26 -11.37
C PRO A 116 -18.14 11.99 -12.86
N MET A 117 -17.50 10.95 -13.41
CA MET A 117 -17.86 10.44 -14.73
C MET A 117 -19.23 9.76 -14.63
N ARG A 118 -20.29 10.46 -15.05
CA ARG A 118 -21.55 9.80 -15.39
C ARG A 118 -21.33 9.02 -16.69
N ARG A 119 -21.25 7.70 -16.61
CA ARG A 119 -21.38 6.84 -17.80
C ARG A 119 -22.87 6.72 -18.16
N PRO A 120 -23.27 6.90 -19.42
CA PRO A 120 -24.62 6.58 -19.83
C PRO A 120 -24.78 5.04 -19.84
N MET A 121 -25.87 4.55 -19.24
CA MET A 121 -26.24 3.13 -19.33
C MET A 121 -26.59 2.77 -20.77
N ALA A 122 -25.86 1.84 -21.37
CA ALA A 122 -26.27 1.21 -22.61
C ALA A 122 -27.42 0.24 -22.33
N ALA A 123 -28.52 0.38 -23.09
CA ALA A 123 -29.70 -0.45 -23.02
C ALA A 123 -29.38 -1.91 -23.38
N ILE A 124 -29.94 -2.84 -22.61
CA ILE A 124 -29.86 -4.29 -22.84
C ILE A 124 -30.97 -4.64 -23.85
N GLU A 125 -30.60 -5.06 -25.06
CA GLU A 125 -31.56 -5.63 -26.01
C GLU A 125 -31.89 -7.10 -25.67
N PRO A 126 -33.13 -7.56 -25.89
CA PRO A 126 -33.55 -8.90 -25.51
C PRO A 126 -33.04 -9.97 -26.49
N ARG A 127 -32.44 -11.01 -25.92
CA ARG A 127 -31.90 -12.19 -26.60
C ARG A 127 -33.04 -12.98 -27.27
N ALA A 128 -33.05 -13.04 -28.60
CA ALA A 128 -34.00 -13.83 -29.36
C ALA A 128 -33.82 -15.34 -29.11
N VAL A 129 -34.89 -16.00 -28.67
CA VAL A 129 -35.01 -17.44 -28.51
C VAL A 129 -35.10 -18.09 -29.89
N ARG A 130 -34.10 -18.89 -30.28
CA ARG A 130 -34.25 -19.85 -31.39
C ARG A 130 -34.66 -21.21 -30.82
N LYS A 131 -35.90 -21.60 -31.10
CA LYS A 131 -36.39 -22.98 -30.93
C LYS A 131 -35.97 -23.83 -32.14
N ARG A 132 -35.94 -25.15 -31.88
CA ARG A 132 -36.06 -26.32 -32.77
C ARG A 132 -34.72 -26.82 -33.35
N HIS A 133 -34.46 -28.13 -33.44
CA HIS A 133 -35.32 -29.31 -33.47
C HIS A 133 -34.75 -30.45 -32.62
#